data_AF-A0A8J7SP40-F1
#
_entry.id   AF-A0A8J7SP40-F1
#
_cell.length_a   1.000
_cell.length_b   1.000
_cell.length_c   1.000
_cell.angle_alpha   90.00
_cell.angle_beta   90.00
_cell.angle_gamma   90.00
#
_symmetry.space_group_name_H-M   'P 1'
#
loop_
_entity.id
_entity.type
_entity.pdbx_description
1 polymer ?
#
loop_
_entity_poly.entity_id
_entity_poly.type
_entity_poly.pdbx_seq_one_letter_code
_entity_poly.pdbx_strand_id
1 'polypeptide(L)'
;MNKKKIAKTAKDITEDTPYYSGNLDISHIEILRNRKNPLEIEGDLNLETLTTAIGLKFPEVIKGNLYLNALTTAKDLVLPKTVGGRLDFRSLTTVKGLQLPETIGENLDMRSLTSGKGLKFPKKIGGNLGLMSLLSAEGSIFPKKIGGILGLRSLQTIEGLELPETLLGNLFFNSLPESEKEVLRKKHPHHAEKI
;
A
#
# COMPACT_ATOMS: atom_id res chain seq x y z
N MET A 1 22.53 -16.41 24.50
CA MET A 1 22.13 -15.80 23.22
C MET A 1 21.20 -16.76 22.49
N ASN A 2 19.88 -16.56 22.56
CA ASN A 2 18.95 -17.37 21.78
C ASN A 2 19.13 -16.97 20.30
N LYS A 3 19.78 -17.82 19.50
CA LYS A 3 19.78 -17.66 18.05
C LYS A 3 18.31 -17.71 17.62
N LYS A 4 17.76 -16.57 17.17
CA LYS A 4 16.40 -16.49 16.66
C LYS A 4 16.18 -17.65 15.67
N LYS A 5 15.10 -18.41 15.83
CA LYS A 5 14.74 -19.52 14.94
C LYS A 5 14.39 -18.92 13.57
N ILE A 6 15.29 -19.07 12.59
CA ILE A 6 15.12 -18.60 11.22
C ILE A 6 14.81 -19.82 10.35
N ALA A 7 13.65 -19.86 9.73
CA ALA A 7 13.34 -20.82 8.69
C ALA A 7 14.00 -20.39 7.37
N LYS A 8 14.61 -21.35 6.66
CA LYS A 8 15.23 -21.13 5.35
C LYS A 8 14.42 -21.73 4.20
N THR A 9 13.49 -22.63 4.51
CA THR A 9 12.52 -23.16 3.55
C THR A 9 11.12 -22.98 4.11
N ALA A 10 10.12 -22.84 3.22
CA ALA A 10 8.73 -22.67 3.65
C ALA A 10 8.21 -23.88 4.45
N LYS A 11 8.76 -25.08 4.20
CA LYS A 11 8.43 -26.32 4.94
C LYS A 11 8.88 -26.27 6.40
N ASP A 12 9.90 -25.46 6.72
CA ASP A 12 10.41 -25.30 8.07
C ASP A 12 9.65 -24.24 8.88
N ILE A 13 8.65 -23.58 8.26
CA ILE A 13 7.82 -22.60 8.96
C ILE A 13 6.83 -23.34 9.85
N THR A 14 6.96 -23.09 11.15
CA THR A 14 6.11 -23.62 12.22
C THR A 14 5.33 -22.47 12.86
N GLU A 15 4.38 -22.78 13.74
CA GLU A 15 3.62 -21.76 14.49
C GLU A 15 4.54 -20.82 15.29
N ASP A 16 5.72 -21.30 15.71
CA ASP A 16 6.72 -20.56 16.50
C ASP A 16 7.91 -20.07 15.66
N THR A 17 7.77 -20.00 14.33
CA THR A 17 8.83 -19.45 13.47
C THR A 17 8.65 -17.92 13.38
N PRO A 18 9.47 -17.11 14.08
CA PRO A 18 9.37 -15.65 14.02
C PRO A 18 9.96 -15.06 12.73
N TYR A 19 10.89 -15.76 12.08
CA TYR A 19 11.63 -15.24 10.92
C TYR A 19 11.70 -16.29 9.82
N TYR A 20 11.39 -15.86 8.60
CA TYR A 20 11.57 -16.66 7.39
C TYR A 20 12.42 -15.92 6.35
N SER A 21 13.56 -16.51 6.00
CA SER A 21 14.49 -16.02 4.99
C SER A 21 14.15 -16.68 3.65
N GLY A 22 13.13 -16.15 2.97
CA GLY A 22 12.74 -16.61 1.64
C GLY A 22 11.45 -15.95 1.17
N ASN A 23 10.99 -16.37 0.00
CA ASN A 23 9.73 -15.92 -0.57
C ASN A 23 8.60 -16.88 -0.19
N LEU A 24 7.40 -16.34 -0.01
CA LEU A 24 6.15 -17.10 0.05
C LEU A 24 5.26 -16.69 -1.13
N ASP A 25 4.45 -17.63 -1.58
CA ASP A 25 3.47 -17.39 -2.63
C ASP A 25 2.13 -18.03 -2.27
N ILE A 26 1.19 -18.00 -3.21
CA ILE A 26 -0.15 -18.57 -3.05
C ILE A 26 -0.16 -20.05 -2.67
N SER A 27 0.85 -20.84 -3.07
CA SER A 27 0.95 -22.26 -2.70
C SER A 27 1.20 -22.47 -1.21
N HIS A 28 1.67 -21.43 -0.53
CA HIS A 28 1.98 -21.41 0.90
C HIS A 28 0.91 -20.72 1.75
N ILE A 29 -0.27 -20.43 1.19
CA ILE A 29 -1.31 -19.63 1.87
C ILE A 29 -1.78 -20.24 3.19
N GLU A 30 -1.76 -21.57 3.31
CA GLU A 30 -2.15 -22.25 4.55
C GLU A 30 -1.23 -21.94 5.73
N ILE A 31 0.04 -21.61 5.47
CA ILE A 31 0.94 -21.12 6.52
C ILE A 31 0.40 -19.79 7.06
N LEU A 32 -0.07 -18.91 6.19
CA LEU A 32 -0.60 -17.59 6.55
C LEU A 32 -1.94 -17.70 7.30
N ARG A 33 -2.80 -18.66 6.94
CA ARG A 33 -4.11 -18.87 7.59
C ARG A 33 -3.99 -19.44 9.00
N ASN A 34 -3.06 -20.38 9.19
CA ASN A 34 -2.96 -21.14 10.44
C ASN A 34 -1.99 -20.53 11.45
N ARG A 35 -1.28 -19.45 11.11
CA ARG A 35 -0.33 -18.82 12.03
C ARG A 35 -1.02 -18.27 13.28
N LYS A 36 -0.33 -18.39 14.41
CA LYS A 36 -0.74 -17.83 15.71
C LYS A 36 0.16 -16.68 16.13
N ASN A 37 1.46 -16.84 15.92
CA ASN A 37 2.46 -15.85 16.27
C ASN A 37 2.83 -14.95 15.09
N PRO A 38 3.33 -13.73 15.34
CA PRO A 38 3.88 -12.86 14.31
C PRO A 38 4.98 -13.55 13.52
N LEU A 39 5.02 -13.26 12.22
CA LEU A 39 6.08 -13.68 11.30
C LEU A 39 6.67 -12.43 10.64
N GLU A 40 7.99 -12.42 10.49
CA GLU A 40 8.70 -11.53 9.58
C GLU A 40 9.24 -12.33 8.39
N ILE A 41 9.08 -11.79 7.18
CA ILE A 41 9.59 -12.38 5.94
C ILE A 41 10.67 -11.47 5.35
N GLU A 42 11.86 -12.03 5.07
CA GLU A 42 12.93 -11.29 4.39
C GLU A 42 12.71 -11.15 2.88
N GLY A 43 12.01 -12.10 2.27
CA GLY A 43 11.67 -12.07 0.85
C GLY A 43 10.31 -11.45 0.55
N ASP A 44 9.79 -11.83 -0.61
CA ASP A 44 8.50 -11.41 -1.15
C ASP A 44 7.34 -12.29 -0.65
N LEU A 45 6.15 -11.71 -0.61
CA LEU A 45 4.88 -12.42 -0.48
C LEU A 45 4.04 -12.21 -1.74
N ASN A 46 4.00 -13.23 -2.60
CA ASN A 46 3.27 -13.19 -3.87
C ASN A 46 1.89 -13.87 -3.75
N LEU A 47 0.85 -13.06 -3.60
CA LEU A 47 -0.55 -13.50 -3.56
C LEU A 47 -1.32 -12.88 -4.74
N GLU A 48 -0.67 -12.73 -5.90
CA GLU A 48 -1.23 -12.00 -7.03
C GLU A 48 -2.56 -12.54 -7.56
N THR A 49 -2.81 -13.84 -7.41
CA THR A 49 -4.04 -14.52 -7.82
C THR A 49 -5.10 -14.60 -6.72
N LEU A 50 -4.82 -14.07 -5.52
CA LEU A 50 -5.74 -14.12 -4.39
C LEU A 50 -6.94 -13.21 -4.63
N THR A 51 -8.14 -13.80 -4.72
CA THR A 51 -9.40 -13.08 -4.93
C THR A 51 -10.12 -12.74 -3.62
N THR A 52 -9.73 -13.36 -2.50
CA THR A 52 -10.26 -13.07 -1.16
C THR A 52 -9.21 -13.28 -0.09
N ALA A 53 -9.11 -12.33 0.86
CA ALA A 53 -8.19 -12.38 1.99
C ALA A 53 -8.85 -12.85 3.30
N ILE A 54 -10.05 -13.43 3.24
CA ILE A 54 -10.76 -13.93 4.43
C ILE A 54 -9.91 -14.99 5.14
N GLY A 55 -9.77 -14.85 6.45
CA GLY A 55 -9.01 -15.76 7.31
C GLY A 55 -7.50 -15.65 7.17
N LEU A 56 -6.99 -14.68 6.42
CA LEU A 56 -5.56 -14.52 6.19
C LEU A 56 -4.90 -13.70 7.31
N LYS A 57 -3.81 -14.21 7.88
CA LYS A 57 -2.98 -13.47 8.83
C LYS A 57 -1.66 -13.10 8.16
N PHE A 58 -1.55 -11.84 7.77
CA PHE A 58 -0.33 -11.32 7.16
C PHE A 58 0.84 -11.35 8.14
N PRO A 59 2.07 -11.53 7.63
CA PRO A 59 3.28 -11.22 8.38
C PRO A 59 3.23 -9.80 8.96
N GLU A 60 3.88 -9.56 10.09
CA GLU A 60 3.97 -8.21 10.65
C GLU A 60 4.89 -7.31 9.81
N VAL A 61 5.97 -7.91 9.28
CA VAL A 61 6.95 -7.26 8.41
C VAL A 61 7.22 -8.13 7.19
N ILE A 62 7.25 -7.50 6.02
CA ILE A 62 7.74 -8.08 4.77
C ILE A 62 8.87 -7.15 4.29
N LYS A 63 10.10 -7.65 4.18
CA LYS A 63 11.23 -6.84 3.68
C LYS A 63 11.20 -6.71 2.15
N GLY A 64 10.65 -7.70 1.45
CA GLY A 64 10.40 -7.63 0.02
C GLY A 64 9.06 -7.03 -0.36
N ASN A 65 8.54 -7.49 -1.50
CA ASN A 65 7.29 -7.05 -2.14
C ASN A 65 6.07 -7.80 -1.58
N LEU A 66 4.90 -7.14 -1.64
CA LEU A 66 3.59 -7.74 -1.38
C LEU A 66 2.68 -7.54 -2.59
N TYR A 67 2.33 -8.65 -3.25
CA TYR A 67 1.45 -8.63 -4.42
C TYR A 67 0.05 -9.15 -4.07
N LEU A 68 -0.97 -8.34 -4.31
CA LEU A 68 -2.39 -8.63 -4.08
C LEU A 68 -3.23 -8.21 -5.30
N ASN A 69 -2.66 -8.44 -6.49
CA ASN A 69 -3.10 -7.87 -7.77
C ASN A 69 -4.56 -8.19 -8.12
N ALA A 70 -5.09 -9.36 -7.73
CA ALA A 70 -6.44 -9.81 -8.07
C ALA A 70 -7.53 -9.40 -7.06
N LEU A 71 -7.19 -8.76 -5.94
CA LEU A 71 -8.20 -8.25 -5.01
C LEU A 71 -8.92 -7.05 -5.63
N THR A 72 -10.22 -7.20 -5.88
CA THR A 72 -11.08 -6.12 -6.37
C THR A 72 -11.73 -5.33 -5.25
N THR A 73 -11.90 -5.95 -4.07
CA THR A 73 -12.41 -5.30 -2.86
C THR A 73 -11.58 -5.70 -1.65
N ALA A 74 -11.53 -4.83 -0.64
CA ALA A 74 -10.91 -5.13 0.65
C ALA A 74 -11.77 -4.60 1.79
N LYS A 75 -12.27 -5.53 2.62
CA LYS A 75 -13.05 -5.22 3.82
C LYS A 75 -12.32 -5.70 5.06
N ASP A 76 -12.10 -4.79 6.01
CA ASP A 76 -11.46 -5.04 7.31
C ASP A 76 -10.11 -5.78 7.18
N LEU A 77 -9.41 -5.54 6.06
CA LEU A 77 -8.16 -6.18 5.73
C LEU A 77 -7.02 -5.47 6.44
N VAL A 78 -6.26 -6.23 7.24
CA VAL A 78 -5.08 -5.72 7.97
C VAL A 78 -3.81 -6.21 7.29
N LEU A 79 -3.01 -5.27 6.79
CA LEU A 79 -1.75 -5.57 6.12
C LEU A 79 -0.56 -5.50 7.08
N PRO A 80 0.63 -5.97 6.64
CA PRO A 80 1.86 -5.81 7.42
C PRO A 80 2.08 -4.35 7.82
N LYS A 81 2.66 -4.11 9.00
CA LYS A 81 3.03 -2.76 9.44
C LYS A 81 4.06 -2.13 8.51
N THR A 82 4.94 -2.95 7.94
CA THR A 82 6.01 -2.54 7.03
C THR A 82 6.09 -3.47 5.83
N VAL A 83 6.14 -2.86 4.64
CA VAL A 83 6.53 -3.51 3.38
C VAL A 83 7.78 -2.80 2.86
N GLY A 84 8.91 -3.51 2.79
CA GLY A 84 10.18 -2.93 2.37
C GLY A 84 10.26 -2.71 0.86
N GLY A 85 9.54 -3.51 0.06
CA GLY A 85 9.42 -3.36 -1.38
C GLY A 85 8.13 -2.65 -1.81
N ARG A 86 7.59 -3.10 -2.94
CA ARG A 86 6.32 -2.67 -3.54
C ARG A 86 5.11 -3.32 -2.88
N LEU A 87 4.02 -2.56 -2.75
CA LEU A 87 2.68 -3.07 -2.48
C LEU A 87 1.80 -2.87 -3.72
N ASP A 88 1.23 -3.95 -4.24
CA ASP A 88 0.44 -3.93 -5.46
C ASP A 88 -1.00 -4.38 -5.24
N PHE A 89 -1.91 -3.41 -5.41
CA PHE A 89 -3.37 -3.51 -5.37
C PHE A 89 -3.96 -2.96 -6.66
N ARG A 90 -3.31 -3.22 -7.81
CA ARG A 90 -3.68 -2.57 -9.08
C ARG A 90 -5.15 -2.73 -9.48
N SER A 91 -5.85 -3.79 -9.05
CA SER A 91 -7.26 -4.05 -9.41
C SER A 91 -8.27 -3.66 -8.31
N LEU A 92 -7.79 -3.15 -7.17
CA LEU A 92 -8.65 -2.83 -6.03
C LEU A 92 -9.49 -1.59 -6.36
N THR A 93 -10.81 -1.74 -6.45
CA THR A 93 -11.72 -0.65 -6.84
C THR A 93 -12.34 0.05 -5.65
N THR A 94 -12.62 -0.69 -4.57
CA THR A 94 -13.27 -0.17 -3.36
C THR A 94 -12.66 -0.77 -2.09
N VAL A 95 -12.69 0.01 -1.01
CA VAL A 95 -12.15 -0.38 0.31
C VAL A 95 -13.09 0.01 1.43
N LYS A 96 -13.11 -0.78 2.50
CA LYS A 96 -13.78 -0.46 3.76
C LYS A 96 -12.97 -1.00 4.92
N GLY A 97 -12.46 -0.15 5.80
CA GLY A 97 -11.67 -0.60 6.95
C GLY A 97 -10.31 -1.22 6.59
N LEU A 98 -9.79 -0.99 5.37
CA LEU A 98 -8.45 -1.42 4.97
C LEU A 98 -7.40 -0.68 5.80
N GLN A 99 -6.52 -1.45 6.47
CA GLN A 99 -5.36 -0.93 7.18
C GLN A 99 -4.10 -1.17 6.34
N LEU A 100 -3.61 -0.10 5.72
CA LEU A 100 -2.37 -0.12 4.93
C LEU A 100 -1.12 -0.12 5.84
N PRO A 101 0.06 -0.53 5.32
CA PRO A 101 1.31 -0.40 6.06
C PRO A 101 1.59 1.05 6.46
N GLU A 102 2.29 1.24 7.58
CA GLU A 102 2.75 2.58 7.97
C GLU A 102 3.82 3.11 7.00
N THR A 103 4.65 2.20 6.47
CA THR A 103 5.75 2.52 5.56
C THR A 103 5.84 1.51 4.42
N ILE A 104 6.03 2.03 3.21
CA ILE A 104 6.32 1.26 2.00
C ILE A 104 7.65 1.75 1.43
N GLY A 105 8.62 0.86 1.24
CA GLY A 105 9.95 1.25 0.79
C GLY A 105 10.02 1.60 -0.70
N GLU A 106 9.16 1.01 -1.53
CA GLU A 106 9.05 1.34 -2.95
C GLU A 106 7.65 1.90 -3.30
N ASN A 107 6.96 1.29 -4.27
CA ASN A 107 5.73 1.81 -4.86
C ASN A 107 4.48 1.26 -4.14
N LEU A 108 3.44 2.09 -4.03
CA LEU A 108 2.07 1.67 -3.75
C LEU A 108 1.22 1.86 -5.02
N ASP A 109 0.76 0.76 -5.59
CA ASP A 109 -0.10 0.79 -6.77
C ASP A 109 -1.53 0.43 -6.40
N MET A 110 -2.42 1.42 -6.44
CA MET A 110 -3.86 1.27 -6.24
C MET A 110 -4.59 1.92 -7.42
N ARG A 111 -4.07 1.72 -8.64
CA ARG A 111 -4.46 2.50 -9.82
C ARG A 111 -5.95 2.46 -10.13
N SER A 112 -6.65 1.37 -9.81
CA SER A 112 -8.09 1.20 -10.07
C SER A 112 -9.00 1.67 -8.92
N LEU A 113 -8.45 2.17 -7.82
CA LEU A 113 -9.24 2.62 -6.67
C LEU A 113 -10.09 3.83 -7.08
N THR A 114 -11.40 3.71 -7.07
CA THR A 114 -12.32 4.79 -7.46
C THR A 114 -12.76 5.65 -6.27
N SER A 115 -12.81 5.05 -5.09
CA SER A 115 -13.10 5.74 -3.82
C SER A 115 -12.25 5.19 -2.68
N GLY A 116 -11.56 6.10 -1.99
CA GLY A 116 -10.77 5.83 -0.79
C GLY A 116 -11.34 6.49 0.46
N LYS A 117 -12.65 6.75 0.53
CA LYS A 117 -13.25 7.50 1.64
C LYS A 117 -12.85 6.93 3.01
N GLY A 118 -12.22 7.75 3.84
CA GLY A 118 -11.73 7.34 5.17
C GLY A 118 -10.42 6.53 5.15
N LEU A 119 -9.81 6.30 3.99
CA LEU A 119 -8.58 5.52 3.86
C LEU A 119 -7.38 6.33 4.34
N LYS A 120 -6.57 5.70 5.20
CA LYS A 120 -5.29 6.25 5.65
C LYS A 120 -4.18 5.62 4.83
N PHE A 121 -3.56 6.40 3.96
CA PHE A 121 -2.38 5.99 3.21
C PHE A 121 -1.16 5.86 4.14
N PRO A 122 -0.12 5.11 3.72
CA PRO A 122 1.14 5.03 4.46
C PRO A 122 1.72 6.41 4.73
N LYS A 123 2.31 6.62 5.91
CA LYS A 123 2.96 7.89 6.26
C LYS A 123 4.11 8.22 5.30
N LYS A 124 4.83 7.18 4.84
CA LYS A 124 5.96 7.27 3.92
C LYS A 124 5.86 6.21 2.83
N ILE A 125 6.03 6.65 1.60
CA ILE A 125 6.20 5.82 0.41
C ILE A 125 7.54 6.22 -0.24
N GLY A 126 8.47 5.28 -0.38
CA GLY A 126 9.79 5.57 -0.96
C GLY A 126 9.78 5.76 -2.47
N GLY A 127 8.82 5.16 -3.17
CA GLY A 127 8.58 5.31 -4.60
C GLY A 127 7.29 6.07 -4.91
N ASN A 128 6.56 5.58 -5.90
CA ASN A 128 5.35 6.18 -6.44
C ASN A 128 4.10 5.78 -5.66
N LEU A 129 3.12 6.69 -5.57
CA LEU A 129 1.73 6.40 -5.21
C LEU A 129 0.85 6.53 -6.46
N GLY A 130 0.32 5.41 -6.94
CA GLY A 130 -0.56 5.36 -8.11
C GLY A 130 -2.03 5.26 -7.71
N LEU A 131 -2.81 6.31 -7.97
CA LEU A 131 -4.25 6.42 -7.71
C LEU A 131 -4.97 6.93 -8.96
N MET A 132 -4.75 6.25 -10.10
CA MET A 132 -5.10 6.77 -11.42
C MET A 132 -6.60 7.01 -11.59
N SER A 133 -7.44 6.15 -11.00
CA SER A 133 -8.90 6.19 -11.10
C SER A 133 -9.62 6.85 -9.91
N LEU A 134 -8.87 7.42 -8.95
CA LEU A 134 -9.48 8.02 -7.75
C LEU A 134 -10.25 9.29 -8.15
N LEU A 135 -11.55 9.34 -7.85
CA LEU A 135 -12.41 10.45 -8.25
C LEU A 135 -12.43 11.59 -7.22
N SER A 136 -12.32 11.25 -5.93
CA SER A 136 -12.31 12.19 -4.81
C SER A 136 -11.37 11.71 -3.69
N ALA A 137 -10.76 12.67 -3.01
CA ALA A 137 -9.89 12.49 -1.83
C ALA A 137 -10.62 12.62 -0.50
N GLU A 138 -11.95 12.87 -0.51
CA GLU A 138 -12.74 13.18 0.69
C GLU A 138 -12.50 12.17 1.83
N GLY A 139 -12.13 12.70 3.00
CA GLY A 139 -11.89 11.91 4.21
C GLY A 139 -10.66 10.99 4.17
N SER A 140 -9.86 11.02 3.11
CA SER A 140 -8.61 10.27 3.02
C SER A 140 -7.48 11.00 3.75
N ILE A 141 -6.51 10.27 4.28
CA ILE A 141 -5.26 10.84 4.83
C ILE A 141 -4.13 10.42 3.91
N PHE A 142 -3.53 11.39 3.23
CA PHE A 142 -2.43 11.17 2.28
C PHE A 142 -1.07 11.02 2.99
N PRO A 143 -0.06 10.44 2.31
CA PRO A 143 1.29 10.33 2.86
C PRO A 143 1.91 11.69 3.17
N LYS A 144 2.77 11.75 4.20
CA LYS A 144 3.62 12.93 4.43
C LYS A 144 4.80 13.00 3.47
N LYS A 145 5.30 11.84 3.04
CA LYS A 145 6.46 11.74 2.15
C LYS A 145 6.23 10.73 1.04
N ILE A 146 6.46 11.16 -0.19
CA ILE A 146 6.48 10.35 -1.40
C ILE A 146 7.81 10.60 -2.13
N GLY A 147 8.62 9.56 -2.28
CA GLY A 147 9.92 9.67 -2.94
C GLY A 147 9.85 9.64 -4.47
N GLY A 148 8.70 9.27 -5.04
CA GLY A 148 8.46 9.27 -6.48
C GLY A 148 7.29 10.17 -6.88
N ILE A 149 6.52 9.68 -7.86
CA ILE A 149 5.33 10.31 -8.43
C ILE A 149 4.12 10.12 -7.51
N LEU A 150 3.28 11.14 -7.41
CA LEU A 150 1.91 11.01 -6.93
C LEU A 150 0.96 11.20 -8.12
N GLY A 151 0.29 10.13 -8.51
CA GLY A 151 -0.59 10.17 -9.67
C GLY A 151 -2.07 10.10 -9.28
N LEU A 152 -2.83 11.12 -9.70
CA LEU A 152 -4.25 11.35 -9.36
C LEU A 152 -5.03 11.73 -10.64
N ARG A 153 -4.84 10.96 -11.71
CA ARG A 153 -5.24 11.36 -13.06
C ARG A 153 -6.73 11.66 -13.20
N SER A 154 -7.60 10.86 -12.59
CA SER A 154 -9.06 11.01 -12.66
C SER A 154 -9.66 11.87 -11.54
N LEU A 155 -8.85 12.50 -10.69
CA LEU A 155 -9.36 13.30 -9.57
C LEU A 155 -10.15 14.51 -10.09
N GLN A 156 -11.36 14.69 -9.60
CA GLN A 156 -12.29 15.72 -10.07
C GLN A 156 -12.36 16.95 -9.16
N THR A 157 -12.01 16.80 -7.89
CA THR A 157 -12.00 17.86 -6.88
C THR A 157 -10.84 17.70 -5.90
N ILE A 158 -10.37 18.80 -5.31
CA ILE A 158 -9.35 18.79 -4.26
C ILE A 158 -9.93 18.69 -2.84
N GLU A 159 -11.24 18.51 -2.70
CA GLU A 159 -11.85 18.32 -1.39
C GLU A 159 -11.22 17.13 -0.65
N GLY A 160 -10.71 17.38 0.55
CA GLY A 160 -9.99 16.39 1.36
C GLY A 160 -8.58 16.03 0.85
N LEU A 161 -8.11 16.63 -0.25
CA LEU A 161 -6.75 16.44 -0.72
C LEU A 161 -5.78 17.32 0.07
N GLU A 162 -4.83 16.67 0.73
CA GLU A 162 -3.63 17.29 1.28
C GLU A 162 -2.42 16.70 0.54
N LEU A 163 -1.64 17.55 -0.12
CA LEU A 163 -0.40 17.11 -0.77
C LEU A 163 0.66 16.75 0.30
N PRO A 164 1.55 15.77 0.01
CA PRO A 164 2.61 15.40 0.93
C PRO A 164 3.53 16.58 1.25
N GLU A 165 4.05 16.66 2.47
CA GLU A 165 5.09 17.64 2.86
C GLU A 165 6.33 17.50 1.96
N THR A 166 6.69 16.27 1.57
CA THR A 166 7.79 15.98 0.64
C THR A 166 7.31 15.15 -0.54
N LEU A 167 7.47 15.68 -1.75
CA LEU A 167 7.30 14.95 -3.00
C LEU A 167 8.53 15.17 -3.87
N LEU A 168 9.29 14.11 -4.17
CA LEU A 168 10.49 14.26 -5.01
C LEU A 168 10.17 14.17 -6.51
N GLY A 169 9.18 13.37 -6.90
CA GLY A 169 8.73 13.23 -8.29
C GLY A 169 7.63 14.21 -8.69
N ASN A 170 6.87 13.85 -9.74
CA ASN A 170 5.85 14.70 -10.35
C ASN A 170 4.44 14.43 -9.80
N LEU A 171 3.54 15.40 -9.98
CA LEU A 171 2.09 15.24 -9.79
C LEU A 171 1.41 15.06 -11.15
N PHE A 172 0.33 14.27 -11.18
CA PHE A 172 -0.48 14.12 -12.39
C PHE A 172 -1.97 14.32 -12.07
N PHE A 173 -2.55 15.39 -12.61
CA PHE A 173 -3.94 15.81 -12.46
C PHE A 173 -4.59 16.04 -13.82
N ASN A 174 -4.79 14.97 -14.59
CA ASN A 174 -5.29 15.08 -15.96
C ASN A 174 -6.75 15.56 -16.04
N SER A 175 -7.59 15.16 -15.08
CA SER A 175 -9.02 15.48 -15.06
C SER A 175 -9.40 16.58 -14.06
N LEU A 176 -8.46 17.12 -13.29
CA LEU A 176 -8.74 18.15 -12.30
C LEU A 176 -8.97 19.51 -13.00
N PRO A 177 -10.08 20.22 -12.75
CA PRO A 177 -10.34 21.53 -13.33
C PRO A 177 -9.23 22.53 -12.99
N GLU A 178 -8.96 23.47 -13.91
CA GLU A 178 -7.90 24.48 -13.67
C GLU A 178 -8.23 25.37 -12.47
N SER A 179 -9.51 25.67 -12.23
CA SER A 179 -9.95 26.41 -11.04
C SER A 179 -9.57 25.70 -9.73
N GLU A 180 -9.68 24.37 -9.68
CA GLU A 180 -9.27 23.56 -8.53
C GLU A 180 -7.74 23.53 -8.39
N LYS A 181 -7.01 23.46 -9.51
CA LYS A 181 -5.54 23.56 -9.51
C LYS A 181 -5.04 24.89 -8.99
N GLU A 182 -5.66 26.01 -9.37
CA GLU A 182 -5.32 27.34 -8.86
C GLU A 182 -5.45 27.41 -7.33
N VAL A 183 -6.53 26.85 -6.78
CA VAL A 183 -6.72 26.76 -5.32
C VAL A 183 -5.67 25.85 -4.70
N LEU A 184 -5.37 24.72 -5.32
CA LEU A 184 -4.35 23.78 -4.83
C LEU A 184 -2.95 24.40 -4.79
N ARG A 185 -2.57 25.18 -5.80
CA ARG A 185 -1.29 25.93 -5.83
C ARG A 185 -1.21 26.94 -4.69
N LYS A 186 -2.31 27.65 -4.40
CA LYS A 186 -2.37 28.59 -3.26
C LYS A 186 -2.26 27.87 -1.91
N LYS A 187 -2.89 26.69 -1.78
CA LYS A 187 -2.86 25.87 -0.56
C LYS A 187 -1.49 25.22 -0.34
N HIS A 188 -0.81 24.81 -1.41
CA HIS A 188 0.48 24.13 -1.38
C HIS A 188 1.51 24.82 -2.28
N PRO A 189 1.98 26.03 -1.91
CA PRO A 189 2.87 26.82 -2.75
C PRO A 189 4.20 26.11 -3.05
N HIS A 190 4.66 25.23 -2.16
CA HIS A 190 5.87 24.43 -2.35
C HIS A 190 5.77 23.39 -3.48
N HIS A 191 4.54 23.07 -3.93
CA HIS A 191 4.28 22.16 -5.05
C HIS A 191 3.76 22.88 -6.28
N ALA A 192 3.72 24.22 -6.30
CA ALA A 192 3.07 24.99 -7.36
C ALA A 192 3.61 24.65 -8.76
N GLU A 193 4.92 24.51 -8.91
CA GLU A 193 5.59 24.13 -10.18
C GLU A 193 5.28 22.71 -10.66
N LYS A 194 4.70 21.87 -9.78
CA LYS A 194 4.33 20.48 -10.08
C LYS A 194 2.84 20.32 -10.39
N ILE A 195 1.99 21.30 -10.08
CA ILE A 195 0.52 21.27 -10.22
C ILE A 195 0.09 21.86 -11.56
#